data_AF-A0A538KXB2-F1
#
_entry.id   AF-A0A538KXB2-F1
#
_cell.length_a   1.000
_cell.length_b   1.000
_cell.length_c   1.000
_cell.angle_alpha   90.00
_cell.angle_beta   90.00
_cell.angle_gamma   90.00
#
_symmetry.space_group_name_H-M   'P 1'
#
loop_
_entity.id
_entity.type
_entity.pdbx_description
1 polymer ?
#
loop_
_entity_poly.entity_id
_entity_poly.type
_entity_poly.pdbx_seq_one_letter_code
_entity_poly.pdbx_strand_id
1 'polypeptide(L)'
;MASEDPQRQHAHDGDRPRLGAGGPPARHRHPGAPSGSWTRWTVLRWRYRLDGEELQPEEMARRLGLSTRRVQEIERRARAKLAAAERAGRGAPAA
;
A
#
# COMPACT_ATOMS: atom_id res chain seq x y z
N MET A 1 0.11 46.61 -50.97
CA MET A 1 -0.18 45.51 -51.91
C MET A 1 0.93 44.48 -51.77
N ALA A 2 0.54 43.22 -51.60
CA ALA A 2 1.39 42.08 -51.31
C ALA A 2 2.20 41.62 -52.53
N SER A 3 3.37 41.02 -52.29
CA SER A 3 4.08 40.07 -53.17
C SER A 3 5.16 39.42 -52.29
N GLU A 4 4.82 38.33 -51.60
CA GLU A 4 5.09 36.94 -52.01
C GLU A 4 6.53 36.50 -51.75
N ASP A 5 6.65 35.67 -50.70
CA ASP A 5 7.74 34.75 -50.41
C ASP A 5 7.82 33.68 -51.50
N PRO A 6 9.04 33.28 -51.90
CA PRO A 6 9.24 31.87 -52.14
C PRO A 6 10.59 31.37 -51.60
N GLN A 7 10.50 30.57 -50.55
CA GLN A 7 11.18 29.28 -50.40
C GLN A 7 12.54 29.11 -51.12
N ARG A 8 13.63 29.13 -50.34
CA ARG A 8 14.76 28.21 -50.59
C ARG A 8 14.94 27.27 -49.41
N GLN A 9 14.48 26.06 -49.66
CA GLN A 9 14.68 24.84 -48.90
C GLN A 9 16.16 24.46 -48.91
N HIS A 10 16.74 24.15 -47.75
CA HIS A 10 17.80 23.14 -47.64
C HIS A 10 17.59 22.42 -46.31
N ALA A 11 16.99 21.24 -46.43
CA ALA A 11 17.01 20.22 -45.40
C ALA A 11 18.43 19.67 -45.26
N HIS A 12 18.89 19.44 -44.03
CA HIS A 12 19.35 18.11 -43.60
C HIS A 12 19.71 18.09 -42.10
N ASP A 13 19.33 16.97 -41.49
CA ASP A 13 19.93 16.29 -40.33
C ASP A 13 20.39 17.14 -39.15
N GLY A 14 19.72 17.03 -38.01
CA GLY A 14 20.04 15.94 -37.08
C GLY A 14 21.16 16.47 -36.17
N ASP A 15 20.83 17.09 -35.04
CA ASP A 15 20.99 16.41 -33.77
C ASP A 15 20.28 17.22 -32.68
N ARG A 16 19.08 16.78 -32.28
CA ARG A 16 18.47 17.22 -31.03
C ARG A 16 18.89 16.16 -30.00
N PRO A 17 19.70 16.49 -28.97
CA PRO A 17 19.93 15.53 -27.90
C PRO A 17 18.60 15.22 -27.23
N ARG A 18 18.18 13.96 -27.38
CA ARG A 18 17.07 13.33 -26.67
C ARG A 18 17.16 13.70 -25.19
N LEU A 19 16.22 14.52 -24.73
CA LEU A 19 15.78 14.50 -23.34
C LEU A 19 15.23 13.10 -23.06
N GLY A 20 16.08 12.24 -22.51
CA GLY A 20 15.77 10.84 -22.28
C GLY A 20 16.65 10.21 -21.20
N ALA A 21 17.06 10.98 -20.21
CA ALA A 21 17.75 10.49 -19.03
C ALA A 21 17.21 11.24 -17.81
N GLY A 22 16.09 10.75 -17.28
CA GLY A 22 15.40 11.38 -16.16
C GLY A 22 14.50 10.42 -15.40
N GLY A 23 14.91 9.16 -15.28
CA GLY A 23 14.32 8.15 -14.39
C GLY A 23 12.85 7.79 -14.68
N PRO A 24 12.37 6.61 -14.23
CA PRO A 24 10.94 6.41 -14.11
C PRO A 24 10.38 7.53 -13.20
N PRO A 25 9.21 8.12 -13.50
CA PRO A 25 8.61 9.06 -12.58
C PRO A 25 8.56 8.38 -11.22
N ALA A 26 9.08 9.05 -10.19
CA ALA A 26 8.94 8.65 -8.82
C ALA A 26 7.48 8.25 -8.68
N ARG A 27 7.24 6.93 -8.58
CA ARG A 27 5.93 6.41 -8.29
C ARG A 27 5.67 6.95 -6.91
N HIS A 28 5.01 8.11 -6.83
CA HIS A 28 4.11 8.42 -5.75
C HIS A 28 3.11 7.29 -5.76
N ARG A 29 3.52 6.20 -5.13
CA ARG A 29 2.71 5.07 -4.76
C ARG A 29 1.80 5.67 -3.72
N HIS A 30 0.72 6.33 -4.14
CA HIS A 30 -0.45 6.39 -3.30
C HIS A 30 -0.70 4.95 -2.88
N PRO A 31 -0.72 4.68 -1.56
CA PRO A 31 -0.58 3.34 -1.05
C PRO A 31 -1.67 2.51 -1.71
N GLY A 32 -1.26 1.59 -2.58
CA GLY A 32 -2.18 0.61 -3.13
C GLY A 32 -2.93 0.02 -1.95
N ALA A 33 -4.26 0.01 -2.05
CA ALA A 33 -5.16 -0.38 -0.96
C ALA A 33 -4.51 -1.50 -0.14
N PRO A 34 -4.32 -1.28 1.16
CA PRO A 34 -3.43 -2.12 1.94
C PRO A 34 -3.81 -3.58 1.74
N SER A 35 -2.81 -4.42 1.43
CA SER A 35 -3.05 -5.84 1.24
C SER A 35 -3.72 -6.41 2.49
N GLY A 36 -4.63 -7.38 2.31
CA GLY A 36 -5.41 -7.91 3.44
C GLY A 36 -4.54 -8.49 4.56
N SER A 37 -3.30 -8.88 4.27
CA SER A 37 -2.31 -9.32 5.26
C SER A 37 -1.70 -8.16 6.04
N TRP A 38 -1.34 -7.05 5.39
CA TRP A 38 -0.82 -5.85 6.07
C TRP A 38 -1.86 -5.26 7.00
N THR A 39 -3.10 -5.10 6.53
CA THR A 39 -4.21 -4.58 7.35
C THR A 39 -4.44 -5.42 8.59
N ARG A 40 -4.43 -6.75 8.44
CA ARG A 40 -4.58 -7.67 9.58
C ARG A 40 -3.44 -7.50 10.58
N TRP A 41 -2.21 -7.40 10.12
CA TRP A 41 -1.05 -7.27 11.00
C TRP A 41 -1.06 -5.94 11.76
N THR A 42 -1.37 -4.83 11.08
CA THR A 42 -1.48 -3.50 11.69
C THR A 42 -2.57 -3.44 12.76
N VAL A 43 -3.76 -4.00 12.50
CA VAL A 43 -4.85 -4.07 13.50
C VAL A 43 -4.40 -4.81 14.76
N LEU A 44 -3.69 -5.94 14.62
CA LEU A 44 -3.23 -6.71 15.78
C LEU A 44 -2.15 -5.96 16.56
N ARG A 45 -1.26 -5.28 15.85
CA ARG A 45 -0.18 -4.49 16.47
C ARG A 45 -0.73 -3.40 17.39
N TRP A 46 -1.70 -2.67 16.88
CA TRP A 46 -2.38 -1.59 17.59
C TRP A 46 -3.32 -2.10 18.70
N ARG A 47 -3.99 -3.24 18.51
CA ARG A 47 -4.88 -3.80 19.54
C ARG A 47 -4.11 -4.39 20.73
N TYR A 48 -2.94 -4.97 20.49
CA TYR A 48 -2.14 -5.66 21.51
C TYR A 48 -0.97 -4.82 22.03
N ARG A 49 -1.00 -3.50 21.85
CA ARG A 49 0.00 -2.55 22.35
C ARG A 49 1.44 -2.86 21.92
N LEU A 50 1.62 -3.50 20.76
CA LEU A 50 2.95 -3.83 20.25
C LEU A 50 3.74 -2.59 19.80
N ASP A 51 3.04 -1.48 19.52
CA ASP A 51 3.64 -0.16 19.26
C ASP A 51 3.53 0.79 20.48
N GLY A 52 3.14 0.29 21.66
CA GLY A 52 3.02 1.07 22.91
C GLY A 52 1.63 1.67 23.19
N GLU A 53 0.82 1.94 22.16
CA GLU A 53 -0.55 2.43 22.30
C GLU A 53 -1.60 1.36 21.97
N GLU A 54 -2.68 1.34 22.76
CA GLU A 54 -3.87 0.53 22.47
C GLU A 54 -4.87 1.40 21.72
N LEU A 55 -5.15 1.07 20.46
CA LEU A 55 -6.16 1.79 19.69
C LEU A 55 -7.51 1.07 19.75
N GLN A 56 -8.58 1.85 19.87
CA GLN A 56 -9.94 1.33 19.81
C GLN A 56 -10.33 0.98 18.37
N PRO A 57 -11.25 0.02 18.17
CA PRO A 57 -11.67 -0.43 16.83
C PRO A 57 -12.13 0.67 15.88
N GLU A 58 -12.83 1.68 16.41
CA GLU A 58 -13.32 2.84 15.66
C GLU A 58 -12.16 3.70 15.14
N GLU A 59 -11.15 3.91 15.97
CA GLU A 59 -9.97 4.70 15.61
C GLU A 59 -9.10 3.96 14.60
N MET A 60 -8.94 2.64 14.77
CA MET A 60 -8.24 1.80 13.79
C MET A 60 -8.96 1.79 12.44
N ALA A 61 -10.29 1.72 12.44
CA ALA A 61 -11.11 1.76 11.24
C ALA A 61 -10.92 3.08 10.47
N ARG A 62 -10.93 4.21 11.19
CA ARG A 62 -10.66 5.54 10.62
C ARG A 62 -9.27 5.62 9.98
N ARG A 63 -8.23 5.17 10.69
CA ARG A 63 -6.82 5.20 10.20
C ARG A 63 -6.58 4.30 8.99
N LEU A 64 -7.31 3.18 8.89
CA LEU A 64 -7.15 2.19 7.83
C LEU A 64 -8.12 2.36 6.66
N GLY A 65 -9.07 3.31 6.74
CA GLY A 65 -10.13 3.46 5.75
C GLY A 65 -11.07 2.25 5.68
N LEU A 66 -11.35 1.62 6.82
CA LEU A 66 -12.21 0.44 6.93
C LEU A 66 -13.47 0.76 7.73
N SER A 67 -14.43 -0.18 7.73
CA SER A 67 -15.52 -0.17 8.70
C SER A 67 -15.07 -0.78 10.03
N THR A 68 -15.64 -0.30 11.14
CA THR A 68 -15.44 -0.88 12.49
C THR A 68 -15.76 -2.37 12.50
N ARG A 69 -16.83 -2.79 11.80
CA ARG A 69 -17.20 -4.21 11.62
C ARG A 69 -16.08 -5.03 10.99
N ARG A 70 -15.37 -4.47 10.01
CA ARG A 70 -14.24 -5.16 9.35
C ARG A 70 -13.06 -5.33 10.30
N VAL A 71 -12.76 -4.32 11.12
CA VAL A 71 -11.73 -4.41 12.16
C VAL A 71 -12.09 -5.48 13.20
N GLN A 72 -13.34 -5.50 13.68
CA GLN A 72 -13.81 -6.53 14.62
C GLN A 72 -13.77 -7.95 14.03
N GLU A 73 -14.05 -8.12 12.73
CA GLU A 73 -13.92 -9.40 12.05
C GLU A 73 -12.46 -9.88 12.02
N ILE A 74 -11.53 -8.97 11.74
CA ILE A 74 -10.08 -9.24 11.76
C ILE A 74 -9.66 -9.70 13.16
N GLU A 75 -10.08 -8.99 14.20
CA GLU A 75 -9.79 -9.37 15.58
C GLU A 75 -10.37 -10.75 15.94
N ARG A 76 -11.64 -11.00 15.61
CA ARG A 76 -12.31 -12.27 15.89
C ARG A 76 -11.55 -13.44 15.25
N ARG A 77 -11.14 -13.29 13.98
CA ARG A 77 -10.35 -14.31 13.28
C ARG A 77 -8.98 -14.52 13.91
N ALA A 78 -8.32 -13.44 14.34
CA ALA A 78 -7.04 -13.56 15.01
C ALA A 78 -7.14 -14.25 16.38
N ARG A 79 -8.14 -13.90 17.20
CA ARG A 79 -8.42 -14.59 18.47
C ARG A 79 -8.72 -16.07 18.25
N ALA A 80 -9.53 -16.40 17.24
CA ALA A 80 -9.80 -17.80 16.89
C ALA A 80 -8.52 -18.54 16.48
N LYS A 81 -7.63 -17.91 15.69
CA LYS A 81 -6.36 -18.49 15.28
C LYS A 81 -5.40 -18.71 16.47
N LEU A 82 -5.33 -17.75 17.40
CA LEU A 82 -4.53 -17.88 18.63
C LEU A 82 -5.08 -18.99 19.53
N ALA A 83 -6.39 -19.05 19.74
CA ALA A 83 -7.02 -20.12 20.53
C ALA A 83 -6.81 -21.51 19.88
N ALA A 84 -6.81 -21.60 18.54
CA ALA A 84 -6.48 -22.83 17.84
C ALA A 84 -5.00 -23.22 18.02
N ALA A 85 -4.07 -22.26 17.90
CA ALA A 85 -2.65 -22.48 18.12
C ALA A 85 -2.34 -22.89 19.57
N GLU A 86 -3.03 -22.29 20.55
CA GLU A 86 -2.90 -22.63 21.97
C GLU A 86 -3.38 -24.05 22.26
N ARG A 87 -4.49 -24.48 21.66
CA ARG A 87 -4.95 -25.89 21.75
C ARG A 87 -3.96 -26.84 21.09
N ALA A 88 -3.41 -26.50 19.94
CA ALA A 88 -2.39 -27.31 19.26
C ALA A 88 -1.09 -27.40 20.08
N GLY A 89 -0.68 -26.32 20.76
CA GLY A 89 0.49 -26.30 21.63
C GLY A 89 0.31 -27.06 22.96
N ARG A 90 -0.91 -27.12 23.50
CA ARG A 90 -1.22 -27.95 24.69
C ARG A 90 -1.51 -29.42 24.37
N GLY A 91 -1.67 -29.75 23.09
CA GLY A 91 -2.01 -31.08 22.61
C GLY A 91 -0.83 -31.92 22.13
N ALA A 92 0.42 -31.45 22.25
CA ALA A 92 1.58 -32.29 22.02
C ALA A 92 1.79 -33.19 23.25
N PRO A 93 1.50 -34.51 23.19
CA PRO A 93 1.89 -35.41 24.26
C PRO A 93 3.41 -35.39 24.36
N ALA A 94 3.94 -35.15 25.57
CA ALA A 94 5.30 -35.52 25.88
C ALA A 94 5.43 -37.02 25.63
N ALA A 95 6.34 -37.39 24.72
CA ALA A 95 6.67 -38.77 24.41
C ALA A 95 7.24 -39.50 25.62
#